data_AF-A0A4Q1KMR4-F1
#
_entry.id   AF-A0A4Q1KMR4-F1
#
_cell.length_a   1.000
_cell.length_b   1.000
_cell.length_c   1.000
_cell.angle_alpha   90.00
_cell.angle_beta   90.00
_cell.angle_gamma   90.00
#
_symmetry.space_group_name_H-M   'P 1'
#
loop_
_entity.id
_entity.type
_entity.pdbx_description
1 polymer ?
#
loop_
_entity_poly.entity_id
_entity_poly.type
_entity_poly.pdbx_seq_one_letter_code
_entity_poly.pdbx_strand_id
1 'polypeptide(L)'
;MKTVKISLLSKVLLLIVTGLFLGSLYFPMWQIDLDAPQYPEGLNLKLYANKIGGDVEIINGLNHYIGMATLHTENFIEFKILPYIIGFFGLFALVSVLIAKRKFVLALFASFILFTILAGVDFYRWNYEYGHNLDPNAAIKVPGMSYQPPLIGYKQLLNFGAYSVPDIGGWMLIGSGLLIFIVLTLEFKWYKRFMKPKATLLLIPVFLLTACGSNEPKPIKLNVDACEFCKMPISDGKFGAEIQTQKGRFYAFDDISCLVKYCEENESTKVKSYYVHDYTQNNQLIDATTAFYISGGDINSPMNGNIAAFSTQADAQIFGDKLKAKAIKWNEILK
;
A
#
# COMPACT_ATOMS: atom_id res chain seq x y z
N MET A 1 18.52 -48.05 0.72
CA MET A 1 17.90 -47.16 -0.28
C MET A 1 18.87 -46.02 -0.61
N LYS A 2 19.30 -45.87 -1.87
CA LYS A 2 20.18 -44.75 -2.29
C LYS A 2 19.49 -43.43 -1.93
N THR A 3 20.07 -42.65 -1.02
CA THR A 3 19.53 -41.34 -0.63
C THR A 3 19.70 -40.40 -1.81
N VAL A 4 18.61 -40.14 -2.54
CA VAL A 4 18.59 -39.15 -3.62
C VAL A 4 18.81 -37.79 -2.98
N LYS A 5 20.02 -37.24 -3.18
CA LYS A 5 20.36 -35.88 -2.76
C LYS A 5 19.55 -34.89 -3.62
N ILE A 6 19.11 -33.80 -3.00
CA ILE A 6 18.48 -32.69 -3.73
C ILE A 6 19.47 -32.04 -4.69
N SER A 7 18.96 -31.45 -5.77
CA SER A 7 19.76 -30.80 -6.82
C SER A 7 20.49 -29.55 -6.33
N LEU A 8 21.50 -29.09 -7.09
CA LEU A 8 22.21 -27.84 -6.79
C LEU A 8 21.26 -26.64 -6.81
N LEU A 9 20.36 -26.57 -7.79
CA LEU A 9 19.34 -25.52 -7.89
C LEU A 9 18.49 -25.47 -6.60
N SER A 10 18.00 -26.61 -6.13
CA SER A 10 17.23 -26.71 -4.89
C SER A 10 18.01 -26.21 -3.66
N LYS A 11 19.33 -26.46 -3.60
CA LYS A 11 20.18 -25.94 -2.52
C LYS A 11 20.31 -24.42 -2.58
N VAL A 12 20.51 -23.86 -3.77
CA VAL A 12 20.58 -22.40 -3.96
C VAL A 12 19.26 -21.74 -3.55
N LEU A 13 18.12 -22.31 -3.98
CA LEU A 13 16.80 -21.80 -3.57
C LEU A 13 16.60 -21.85 -2.06
N LEU A 14 17.03 -22.91 -1.38
CA LEU A 14 16.96 -23.01 0.09
C LEU A 14 17.90 -22.02 0.81
N LEU A 15 19.04 -21.66 0.22
CA LEU A 15 19.89 -20.59 0.74
C LEU A 15 19.21 -19.22 0.61
N ILE A 16 18.52 -18.96 -0.51
CA ILE A 16 17.70 -17.75 -0.67
C ILE A 16 16.59 -17.71 0.39
N VAL A 17 15.88 -18.83 0.60
CA VAL A 17 14.86 -18.98 1.66
C VAL A 17 15.44 -18.69 3.04
N THR A 18 16.67 -19.15 3.32
CA THR A 18 17.38 -18.83 4.58
C THR A 18 17.56 -17.32 4.74
N GLY A 19 18.06 -16.65 3.70
CA GLY A 19 18.23 -15.19 3.69
C GLY A 19 16.91 -14.43 3.84
N LEU A 20 15.83 -14.91 3.22
CA LEU A 20 14.50 -14.30 3.34
C LEU A 20 13.92 -14.42 4.75
N PHE A 21 14.03 -15.60 5.39
CA PHE A 21 13.59 -15.75 6.78
C PHE A 21 14.37 -14.83 7.72
N LEU A 22 15.71 -14.88 7.67
CA LEU A 22 16.54 -14.07 8.57
C LEU A 22 16.40 -12.57 8.28
N GLY A 23 16.29 -12.20 7.01
CA GLY A 23 16.08 -10.81 6.59
C GLY A 23 14.72 -10.26 7.03
N SER A 24 13.66 -11.08 7.05
CA SER A 24 12.31 -10.64 7.43
C SER A 24 12.23 -10.09 8.87
N LEU A 25 13.17 -10.47 9.74
CA LEU A 25 13.27 -9.98 11.13
C LEU A 25 13.56 -8.48 11.22
N TYR A 26 14.13 -7.88 10.17
CA TYR A 26 14.53 -6.47 10.16
C TYR A 26 13.47 -5.54 9.57
N PHE A 27 12.39 -6.08 9.02
CA PHE A 27 11.35 -5.33 8.34
C PHE A 27 9.98 -5.57 8.98
N PRO A 28 9.01 -4.66 8.81
CA PRO A 28 7.63 -4.94 9.21
C PRO A 28 7.12 -6.15 8.44
N MET A 29 6.42 -7.05 9.12
CA MET A 29 5.78 -8.21 8.49
C MET A 29 4.40 -7.84 7.94
N TRP A 30 3.72 -6.93 8.61
CA TRP A 30 2.36 -6.53 8.26
C TRP A 30 2.18 -5.03 8.44
N GLN A 31 1.28 -4.45 7.66
CA GLN A 31 0.86 -3.06 7.84
C GLN A 31 -0.67 -2.94 7.82
N ILE A 32 -1.17 -2.00 8.60
CA ILE A 32 -2.57 -1.57 8.58
C ILE A 32 -2.59 -0.06 8.38
N ASP A 33 -3.01 0.36 7.20
CA ASP A 33 -3.23 1.77 6.86
C ASP A 33 -4.64 2.17 7.27
N LEU A 34 -4.74 3.29 7.98
CA LEU A 34 -6.00 3.93 8.35
C LEU A 34 -6.11 5.24 7.57
N ASP A 35 -7.19 5.35 6.82
CA ASP A 35 -7.57 6.54 6.08
C ASP A 35 -8.70 7.25 6.81
N ALA A 36 -8.56 8.55 7.03
CA ALA A 36 -9.52 9.33 7.80
C ALA A 36 -9.50 10.79 7.33
N PRO A 37 -10.67 11.47 7.25
CA PRO A 37 -10.72 12.89 6.88
C PRO A 37 -9.88 13.81 7.78
N GLN A 38 -9.72 13.44 9.06
CA GLN A 38 -8.95 14.21 10.04
C GLN A 38 -7.43 14.00 9.92
N TYR A 39 -7.01 12.95 9.21
CA TYR A 39 -5.61 12.60 8.99
C TYR A 39 -5.38 12.44 7.49
N PRO A 40 -5.27 13.56 6.74
CA PRO A 40 -5.14 13.51 5.28
C PRO A 40 -3.96 12.61 4.88
N GLU A 41 -2.80 12.74 5.53
CA GLU A 41 -1.63 11.89 5.30
C GLU A 41 -1.79 10.42 5.67
N GLY A 42 -2.87 10.07 6.36
CA GLY A 42 -3.14 8.74 6.89
C GLY A 42 -2.35 8.39 8.13
N LEU A 43 -2.85 7.37 8.81
CA LEU A 43 -2.14 6.72 9.90
C LEU A 43 -1.73 5.34 9.45
N ASN A 44 -0.56 4.91 9.90
CA ASN A 44 -0.03 3.60 9.56
C ASN A 44 0.38 2.85 10.83
N LEU A 45 -0.10 1.62 10.96
CA LEU A 45 0.35 0.68 11.97
C LEU A 45 1.26 -0.36 11.32
N LYS A 46 2.48 -0.52 11.83
CA LYS A 46 3.45 -1.53 11.39
C LYS A 46 3.58 -2.64 12.42
N LEU A 47 3.44 -3.89 12.01
CA LEU A 47 3.68 -5.06 12.86
C LEU A 47 5.01 -5.71 12.49
N TYR A 48 6.01 -5.58 13.36
CA TYR A 48 7.32 -6.23 13.24
C TYR A 48 7.31 -7.59 13.96
N ALA A 49 8.35 -8.39 13.73
CA ALA A 49 8.52 -9.66 14.43
C ALA A 49 8.54 -9.50 15.96
N ASN A 50 8.99 -8.34 16.46
CA ASN A 50 9.24 -8.11 17.88
C ASN A 50 8.55 -6.88 18.49
N LYS A 51 7.76 -6.13 17.70
CA LYS A 51 7.12 -4.89 18.17
C LYS A 51 6.02 -4.41 17.25
N ILE A 52 5.23 -3.48 17.76
CA ILE A 52 4.37 -2.60 16.97
C ILE A 52 5.10 -1.28 16.72
N GLY A 53 4.94 -0.69 15.54
CA GLY A 53 5.47 0.63 15.18
C GLY A 53 4.51 1.42 14.29
N GLY A 54 4.97 2.55 13.76
CA GLY A 54 4.14 3.51 13.03
C GLY A 54 3.49 4.52 13.98
N ASP A 55 2.28 4.98 13.64
CA ASP A 55 1.55 6.04 14.33
C ASP A 55 0.80 5.53 15.58
N VAL A 56 1.44 4.67 16.38
CA VAL A 56 0.82 3.91 17.50
C VAL A 56 0.19 4.83 18.55
N GLU A 57 0.85 5.92 18.91
CA GLU A 57 0.35 6.85 19.93
C GLU A 57 -0.94 7.55 19.48
N ILE A 58 -1.00 7.96 18.22
CA ILE A 58 -2.18 8.60 17.61
C ILE A 58 -3.33 7.58 17.56
N ILE A 59 -3.04 6.36 17.09
CA ILE A 59 -4.04 5.28 17.01
C ILE A 59 -4.56 4.92 18.41
N ASN A 60 -3.71 4.88 19.43
CA ASN A 60 -4.14 4.64 20.81
C ASN A 60 -5.05 5.75 21.33
N GLY A 61 -4.76 7.01 20.99
CA GLY A 61 -5.65 8.14 21.28
C GLY A 61 -7.02 7.97 20.62
N LEU A 62 -7.07 7.51 19.36
CA LEU A 62 -8.32 7.24 18.66
C LEU A 62 -9.09 6.05 19.26
N ASN A 63 -8.40 4.96 19.57
CA ASN A 63 -8.98 3.76 20.18
C ASN A 63 -9.71 4.08 21.49
N HIS A 64 -9.16 4.98 22.30
CA HIS A 64 -9.78 5.41 23.55
C HIS A 64 -11.20 5.98 23.36
N TYR A 65 -11.45 6.74 22.29
CA TYR A 65 -12.77 7.35 22.06
C TYR A 65 -13.86 6.33 21.69
N ILE A 66 -13.48 5.24 21.02
CA ILE A 66 -14.38 4.18 20.56
C ILE A 66 -14.36 2.94 21.49
N GLY A 67 -13.62 3.01 22.59
CA GLY A 67 -13.53 1.96 23.59
C GLY A 67 -12.67 0.76 23.19
N MET A 68 -11.87 0.86 22.14
CA MET A 68 -10.89 -0.18 21.82
C MET A 68 -9.74 -0.14 22.82
N ALA A 69 -9.18 -1.31 23.15
CA ALA A 69 -7.99 -1.40 23.98
C ALA A 69 -6.79 -0.68 23.32
N THR A 70 -5.88 -0.18 24.15
CA THR A 70 -4.64 0.44 23.65
C THR A 70 -3.63 -0.64 23.25
N LEU A 71 -2.94 -0.36 22.15
CA LEU A 71 -1.92 -1.22 21.55
C LEU A 71 -0.58 -0.96 22.23
N HIS A 72 -0.10 -1.97 22.95
CA HIS A 72 1.22 -2.00 23.55
C HIS A 72 1.93 -3.31 23.18
N THR A 73 3.23 -3.25 22.88
CA THR A 73 3.99 -4.43 22.41
C THR A 73 3.96 -5.56 23.44
N GLU A 74 3.99 -5.21 24.73
CA GLU A 74 3.93 -6.10 25.87
C GLU A 74 2.61 -6.88 26.00
N ASN A 75 1.52 -6.41 25.36
CA ASN A 75 0.24 -7.12 25.35
C ASN A 75 0.28 -8.39 24.49
N PHE A 76 1.26 -8.51 23.60
CA PHE A 76 1.37 -9.60 22.63
C PHE A 76 2.60 -10.46 22.97
N ILE A 77 2.36 -11.67 23.47
CA ILE A 77 3.43 -12.63 23.72
C ILE A 77 4.13 -13.06 22.43
N GLU A 78 3.41 -12.99 21.31
CA GLU A 78 3.90 -13.32 19.98
C GLU A 78 5.15 -12.52 19.64
N PHE A 79 5.22 -11.23 19.98
CA PHE A 79 6.41 -10.41 19.72
C PHE A 79 7.66 -10.88 20.49
N LYS A 80 7.49 -11.61 21.60
CA LYS A 80 8.62 -12.20 22.31
C LYS A 80 9.09 -13.51 21.66
N ILE A 81 8.19 -14.27 21.03
CA ILE A 81 8.46 -15.64 20.56
C ILE A 81 8.72 -15.68 19.05
N LEU A 82 8.02 -14.87 18.28
CA LEU A 82 8.02 -14.85 16.81
C LEU A 82 9.41 -14.62 16.20
N PRO A 83 10.31 -13.77 16.75
CA PRO A 83 11.67 -13.66 16.23
C PRO A 83 12.44 -14.98 16.30
N TYR A 84 12.26 -15.75 17.36
CA TYR A 84 12.89 -17.06 17.52
C TYR A 84 12.28 -18.11 16.59
N ILE A 85 10.97 -18.07 16.36
CA ILE A 85 10.30 -18.96 15.40
C ILE A 85 10.81 -18.71 13.98
N ILE A 86 10.88 -17.45 13.56
CA ILE A 86 11.39 -17.08 12.23
C ILE A 86 12.88 -17.45 12.11
N GLY A 87 13.68 -17.18 13.16
CA GLY A 87 15.08 -17.60 13.23
C GLY A 87 15.25 -19.11 13.13
N PHE A 88 14.38 -19.88 13.78
CA PHE A 88 14.32 -21.35 13.66
C PHE A 88 14.04 -21.78 12.22
N PHE A 89 13.09 -21.16 11.51
CA PHE A 89 12.83 -21.48 10.11
C PHE A 89 14.01 -21.14 9.19
N GLY A 90 14.69 -20.04 9.44
CA GLY A 90 15.95 -19.70 8.76
C GLY A 90 17.02 -20.77 8.97
N LEU A 91 17.25 -21.18 10.22
CA LEU A 91 18.20 -22.25 10.55
C LEU A 91 17.78 -23.60 9.95
N PHE A 92 16.50 -23.94 10.00
CA PHE A 92 15.97 -25.20 9.45
C PHE A 92 16.11 -25.25 7.92
N ALA A 93 15.91 -24.12 7.23
CA ALA A 93 16.21 -23.99 5.80
C ALA A 93 17.71 -24.22 5.52
N LEU A 94 18.59 -23.60 6.30
CA LEU A 94 20.04 -23.77 6.18
C LEU A 94 20.49 -25.21 6.41
N VAL A 95 20.00 -25.85 7.47
CA VAL A 95 20.28 -27.26 7.79
C VAL A 95 19.77 -28.19 6.68
N SER A 96 18.64 -27.85 6.06
CA SER A 96 18.10 -28.62 4.92
C SER A 96 19.02 -28.60 3.70
N VAL A 97 19.80 -27.53 3.48
CA VAL A 97 20.85 -27.45 2.44
C VAL A 97 21.95 -28.48 2.70
N LEU A 98 22.40 -28.58 3.95
CA LEU A 98 23.49 -29.46 4.37
C LEU A 98 23.08 -30.94 4.33
N ILE A 99 21.91 -31.26 4.88
CA ILE A 99 21.38 -32.63 4.90
C ILE A 99 21.02 -33.09 3.48
N ALA A 100 20.56 -32.18 2.63
CA ALA A 100 20.27 -32.40 1.22
C ALA A 100 19.26 -33.54 0.96
N LYS A 101 18.29 -33.75 1.84
CA LYS A 101 17.24 -34.79 1.72
C LYS A 101 15.86 -34.18 1.53
N ARG A 102 15.09 -34.71 0.59
CA ARG A 102 13.72 -34.24 0.26
C ARG A 102 12.73 -34.30 1.43
N LYS A 103 12.84 -35.32 2.29
CA LYS A 103 12.01 -35.45 3.49
C LYS A 103 12.20 -34.27 4.46
N PHE A 104 13.41 -33.72 4.54
CA PHE A 104 13.71 -32.55 5.37
C PHE A 104 13.05 -31.29 4.81
N VAL A 105 13.13 -31.09 3.48
CA VAL A 105 12.43 -29.98 2.81
C VAL A 105 10.91 -30.10 2.97
N LEU A 106 10.37 -31.32 2.91
CA LEU A 106 8.93 -31.56 3.16
C LEU A 106 8.54 -31.22 4.59
N ALA A 107 9.35 -31.60 5.58
CA ALA A 107 9.12 -31.25 6.98
C ALA A 107 9.20 -29.74 7.22
N LEU A 108 10.17 -29.05 6.60
CA LEU A 108 10.26 -27.59 6.61
C LEU A 108 8.99 -26.95 6.03
N PHE A 109 8.51 -27.43 4.87
CA PHE A 109 7.30 -26.90 4.26
C PHE A 109 6.05 -27.14 5.11
N ALA A 110 5.85 -28.37 5.59
CA ALA A 110 4.68 -28.71 6.40
C ALA A 110 4.65 -27.92 7.72
N SER A 111 5.79 -27.79 8.40
CA SER A 111 5.90 -26.98 9.61
C SER A 111 5.67 -25.49 9.34
N PHE A 112 6.17 -24.96 8.21
CA PHE A 112 5.92 -23.57 7.82
C PHE A 112 4.45 -23.30 7.50
N ILE A 113 3.77 -24.20 6.78
CA ILE A 113 2.33 -24.08 6.52
C ILE A 113 1.52 -24.14 7.82
N LEU A 114 1.86 -25.06 8.72
CA LEU A 114 1.21 -25.14 10.04
C LEU A 114 1.40 -23.83 10.82
N PHE A 115 2.62 -23.31 10.86
CA PHE A 115 2.91 -22.03 11.48
C PHE A 115 2.09 -20.88 10.87
N THR A 116 2.03 -20.77 9.54
CA THR A 116 1.25 -19.73 8.85
C THR A 116 -0.24 -19.80 9.18
N ILE A 117 -0.81 -21.00 9.24
CA ILE A 117 -2.22 -21.19 9.64
C ILE A 117 -2.43 -20.73 11.08
N LEU A 118 -1.57 -21.18 12.00
CA LEU A 118 -1.68 -20.81 13.42
C LEU A 118 -1.51 -19.30 13.63
N ALA A 119 -0.53 -18.69 12.98
CA ALA A 119 -0.31 -17.24 13.03
C ALA A 119 -1.49 -16.46 12.46
N GLY A 120 -2.10 -16.94 11.36
CA GLY A 120 -3.29 -16.31 10.78
C GLY A 120 -4.52 -16.40 11.69
N VAL A 121 -4.74 -17.55 12.34
CA VAL A 121 -5.82 -17.73 13.32
C VAL A 121 -5.60 -16.83 14.54
N ASP A 122 -4.38 -16.78 15.05
CA ASP A 122 -4.02 -15.94 16.19
C ASP A 122 -4.19 -14.44 15.87
N PHE A 123 -3.75 -14.00 14.70
CA PHE A 123 -3.94 -12.63 14.25
C PHE A 123 -5.43 -12.28 14.06
N TYR A 124 -6.23 -13.20 13.50
CA TYR A 124 -7.68 -13.01 13.44
C TYR A 124 -8.30 -12.88 14.83
N ARG A 125 -7.89 -13.71 15.80
CA ARG A 125 -8.34 -13.63 17.19
C ARG A 125 -8.05 -12.26 17.79
N TRP A 126 -6.83 -11.75 17.62
CA TRP A 126 -6.47 -10.43 18.13
C TRP A 126 -7.29 -9.30 17.50
N ASN A 127 -7.49 -9.34 16.18
CA ASN A 127 -8.36 -8.36 15.50
C ASN A 127 -9.81 -8.44 16.01
N TYR A 128 -10.32 -9.65 16.26
CA TYR A 128 -11.66 -9.84 16.81
C TYR A 128 -11.77 -9.26 18.22
N GLU A 129 -10.84 -9.62 19.11
CA GLU A 129 -10.80 -9.17 20.50
C GLU A 129 -10.80 -7.65 20.59
N TYR A 130 -9.85 -6.98 19.92
CA TYR A 130 -9.76 -5.52 19.93
C TYR A 130 -10.99 -4.85 19.28
N GLY A 131 -11.59 -5.50 18.28
CA GLY A 131 -12.73 -4.94 17.56
C GLY A 131 -14.09 -5.10 18.24
N HIS A 132 -14.24 -6.07 19.16
CA HIS A 132 -15.53 -6.44 19.77
C HIS A 132 -15.56 -6.29 21.29
N ASN A 133 -14.43 -6.40 21.98
CA ASN A 133 -14.35 -6.19 23.42
C ASN A 133 -14.14 -4.70 23.72
N LEU A 134 -15.19 -3.91 23.53
CA LEU A 134 -15.16 -2.45 23.64
C LEU A 134 -15.59 -1.99 25.03
N ASP A 135 -14.94 -0.94 25.55
CA ASP A 135 -15.32 -0.33 26.82
C ASP A 135 -16.76 0.21 26.75
N PRO A 136 -17.69 -0.29 27.59
CA PRO A 136 -19.07 0.17 27.62
C PRO A 136 -19.23 1.61 28.11
N ASN A 137 -18.15 2.31 28.49
CA ASN A 137 -18.14 3.72 28.91
C ASN A 137 -17.52 4.67 27.88
N ALA A 138 -17.12 4.17 26.70
CA ALA A 138 -16.50 4.99 25.66
C ALA A 138 -17.38 6.16 25.19
N ALA A 139 -16.73 7.24 24.75
CA ALA A 139 -17.40 8.47 24.32
C ALA A 139 -18.26 8.26 23.06
N ILE A 140 -17.78 7.45 22.12
CA ILE A 140 -18.45 7.15 20.85
C ILE A 140 -18.90 5.70 20.88
N LYS A 141 -20.21 5.48 20.77
CA LYS A 141 -20.82 4.15 20.66
C LYS A 141 -21.77 4.13 19.49
N VAL A 142 -21.61 3.15 18.62
CA VAL A 142 -22.50 2.94 17.49
C VAL A 142 -23.17 1.57 17.68
N PRO A 143 -24.48 1.53 17.98
CA PRO A 143 -25.18 0.29 18.26
C PRO A 143 -25.02 -0.74 17.13
N GLY A 144 -24.59 -1.95 17.48
CA GLY A 144 -24.44 -3.06 16.54
C GLY A 144 -23.20 -3.00 15.63
N MET A 145 -22.29 -2.04 15.82
CA MET A 145 -21.05 -1.93 15.05
C MET A 145 -19.84 -2.43 15.84
N SER A 146 -18.90 -3.07 15.13
CA SER A 146 -17.59 -3.46 15.67
C SER A 146 -16.46 -2.86 14.84
N TYR A 147 -15.32 -2.62 15.47
CA TYR A 147 -14.18 -1.93 14.87
C TYR A 147 -13.07 -2.88 14.44
N GLN A 148 -13.41 -4.16 14.19
CA GLN A 148 -12.46 -5.16 13.73
C GLN A 148 -11.92 -4.80 12.32
N PRO A 149 -10.61 -4.55 12.17
CA PRO A 149 -9.99 -4.38 10.85
C PRO A 149 -9.96 -5.71 10.09
N PRO A 150 -9.89 -5.67 8.75
CA PRO A 150 -9.79 -6.89 7.95
C PRO A 150 -8.44 -7.56 8.19
N LEU A 151 -8.40 -8.89 8.15
CA LEU A 151 -7.13 -9.62 8.20
C LEU A 151 -6.26 -9.27 6.98
N ILE A 152 -6.87 -9.27 5.79
CA ILE A 152 -6.30 -8.85 4.51
C ILE A 152 -7.36 -8.04 3.76
N GLY A 153 -6.94 -6.95 3.10
CA GLY A 153 -7.79 -6.14 2.22
C GLY A 153 -8.32 -4.88 2.89
N TYR A 154 -9.42 -4.34 2.37
CA TYR A 154 -10.00 -3.07 2.79
C TYR A 154 -11.34 -3.26 3.51
N LYS A 155 -11.60 -2.46 4.54
CA LYS A 155 -12.91 -2.36 5.20
C LYS A 155 -13.15 -0.94 5.68
N GLN A 156 -14.33 -0.40 5.39
CA GLN A 156 -14.78 0.86 5.97
C GLN A 156 -15.32 0.63 7.40
N LEU A 157 -14.84 1.45 8.34
CA LEU A 157 -15.20 1.47 9.76
C LEU A 157 -15.63 2.90 10.14
N LEU A 158 -16.93 3.20 10.08
CA LEU A 158 -17.45 4.58 10.19
C LEU A 158 -16.86 5.52 9.13
N ASN A 159 -16.15 6.55 9.56
CA ASN A 159 -15.46 7.52 8.71
C ASN A 159 -13.99 7.14 8.49
N PHE A 160 -13.56 5.96 8.95
CA PHE A 160 -12.21 5.44 8.74
C PHE A 160 -12.22 4.32 7.70
N GLY A 161 -11.31 4.36 6.74
CA GLY A 161 -10.99 3.21 5.89
C GLY A 161 -9.81 2.45 6.48
N ALA A 162 -9.92 1.14 6.68
CA ALA A 162 -8.81 0.31 7.15
C ALA A 162 -8.34 -0.64 6.04
N TYR A 163 -7.06 -0.54 5.66
CA TYR A 163 -6.43 -1.39 4.66
C TYR A 163 -5.30 -2.21 5.27
N SER A 164 -5.42 -3.53 5.26
CA SER A 164 -4.51 -4.46 5.94
C SER A 164 -3.83 -5.37 4.94
N VAL A 165 -2.49 -5.38 4.89
CA VAL A 165 -1.71 -6.18 3.93
C VAL A 165 -0.34 -6.59 4.48
N PRO A 166 0.27 -7.66 3.92
CA PRO A 166 1.67 -7.95 4.17
C PRO A 166 2.56 -6.76 3.79
N ASP A 167 3.54 -6.48 4.63
CA ASP A 167 4.61 -5.53 4.35
C ASP A 167 5.87 -6.31 3.92
N ILE A 168 7.03 -5.64 3.75
CA ILE A 168 8.26 -6.21 3.20
C ILE A 168 8.62 -7.54 3.86
N GLY A 169 8.64 -7.62 5.18
CA GLY A 169 8.93 -8.85 5.92
C GLY A 169 7.89 -9.95 5.67
N GLY A 170 6.61 -9.60 5.52
CA GLY A 170 5.53 -10.55 5.22
C GLY A 170 5.66 -11.10 3.81
N TRP A 171 6.00 -10.25 2.83
CA TRP A 171 6.30 -10.69 1.47
C TRP A 171 7.54 -11.58 1.41
N MET A 172 8.55 -11.35 2.23
CA MET A 172 9.70 -12.26 2.36
C MET A 172 9.26 -13.64 2.87
N LEU A 173 8.38 -13.70 3.87
CA LEU A 173 7.84 -14.97 4.38
C LEU A 173 6.96 -15.70 3.35
N ILE A 174 6.09 -14.97 2.64
CA ILE A 174 5.28 -15.53 1.55
C ILE A 174 6.19 -16.08 0.44
N GLY A 175 7.20 -15.30 0.04
CA GLY A 175 8.21 -15.70 -0.93
C GLY A 175 8.95 -16.96 -0.51
N SER A 176 9.35 -17.07 0.77
CA SER A 176 9.95 -18.28 1.33
C SER A 176 9.04 -19.50 1.17
N GLY A 177 7.76 -19.39 1.52
CA GLY A 177 6.78 -20.47 1.34
C GLY A 177 6.66 -20.95 -0.11
N LEU A 178 6.58 -20.01 -1.05
CA LEU A 178 6.51 -20.29 -2.48
C LEU A 178 7.80 -20.97 -2.99
N LEU A 179 8.97 -20.48 -2.59
CA LEU A 179 10.25 -21.07 -2.99
C LEU A 179 10.42 -22.49 -2.43
N ILE A 180 10.04 -22.73 -1.18
CA ILE A 180 10.07 -24.09 -0.61
C ILE A 180 9.12 -25.01 -1.40
N PHE A 181 7.93 -24.55 -1.76
CA PHE A 181 7.00 -25.31 -2.59
C PHE A 181 7.58 -25.62 -3.97
N ILE A 182 8.25 -24.64 -4.61
CA ILE A 182 8.96 -24.85 -5.89
C ILE A 182 10.03 -25.93 -5.73
N VAL A 183 10.85 -25.88 -4.67
CA VAL A 183 11.86 -26.93 -4.40
C VAL A 183 11.20 -28.31 -4.30
N LEU A 184 10.06 -28.43 -3.59
CA LEU A 184 9.34 -29.70 -3.49
C LEU A 184 8.82 -30.19 -4.84
N THR A 185 8.20 -29.31 -5.65
CA THR A 185 7.68 -29.69 -6.97
C THR A 185 8.79 -30.17 -7.91
N LEU A 186 9.96 -29.52 -7.89
CA LEU A 186 11.14 -29.91 -8.67
C LEU A 186 11.69 -31.26 -8.20
N GLU A 187 11.86 -31.42 -6.89
CA GLU A 187 12.47 -32.62 -6.33
C GLU A 187 11.57 -33.85 -6.43
N PHE A 188 10.29 -33.72 -6.12
CA PHE A 188 9.32 -34.82 -6.29
C PHE A 188 8.85 -35.00 -7.73
N LYS A 189 9.31 -34.15 -8.65
CA LYS A 189 8.90 -34.14 -10.07
C LYS A 189 7.37 -34.05 -10.23
N TRP A 190 6.68 -33.39 -9.31
CA TRP A 190 5.22 -33.24 -9.34
C TRP A 190 4.74 -32.50 -10.59
N TYR A 191 5.58 -31.62 -11.15
CA TYR A 191 5.30 -30.94 -12.42
C TYR A 191 5.01 -31.91 -13.57
N LYS A 192 5.60 -33.12 -13.60
CA LYS A 192 5.32 -34.13 -14.63
C LYS A 192 3.90 -34.69 -14.59
N ARG A 193 3.22 -34.54 -13.45
CA ARG A 193 1.81 -34.94 -13.28
C ARG A 193 0.85 -33.89 -13.85
N PHE A 194 1.29 -32.63 -13.93
CA PHE A 194 0.47 -31.49 -14.38
C PHE A 194 0.84 -31.01 -15.78
N MET A 195 2.07 -31.24 -16.26
CA MET A 195 2.54 -30.83 -17.58
C MET A 195 2.89 -32.03 -18.44
N LYS A 196 2.15 -32.22 -19.55
CA LYS A 196 2.56 -33.08 -20.67
C LYS A 196 3.89 -32.56 -21.25
N PRO A 197 4.77 -33.42 -21.79
CA PRO A 197 6.19 -33.13 -22.06
C PRO A 197 6.50 -32.07 -23.13
N LYS A 198 5.49 -31.38 -23.67
CA LYS A 198 5.68 -30.28 -24.65
C LYS A 198 5.58 -28.87 -24.06
N ALA A 199 5.24 -28.71 -22.77
CA ALA A 199 5.19 -27.41 -22.11
C ALA A 199 6.40 -27.23 -21.20
N THR A 200 7.61 -27.18 -21.78
CA THR A 200 8.85 -27.01 -21.01
C THR A 200 9.55 -25.71 -21.37
N LEU A 201 8.89 -24.56 -21.21
CA LEU A 201 9.55 -23.25 -21.03
C LEU A 201 8.51 -22.13 -20.82
N LEU A 202 7.97 -21.94 -19.61
CA LEU A 202 7.35 -20.65 -19.18
C LEU A 202 6.74 -20.81 -17.77
N LEU A 203 7.59 -21.04 -16.78
CA LEU A 203 7.22 -20.80 -15.37
C LEU A 203 8.44 -20.22 -14.67
N ILE A 204 8.94 -19.11 -15.21
CA ILE A 204 9.58 -18.08 -14.40
C ILE A 204 8.43 -17.51 -13.57
N PRO A 205 8.50 -17.46 -12.23
CA PRO A 205 7.56 -16.66 -11.49
C PRO A 205 7.81 -15.22 -11.92
N VAL A 206 6.93 -14.71 -12.77
CA VAL A 206 6.70 -13.29 -13.01
C VAL A 206 6.16 -12.73 -11.69
N PHE A 207 7.05 -12.60 -10.71
CA PHE A 207 6.84 -11.95 -9.42
C PHE A 207 7.85 -10.82 -9.22
N LEU A 208 8.43 -10.33 -10.32
CA LEU A 208 8.87 -8.95 -10.45
C LEU A 208 7.66 -8.11 -10.86
N LEU A 209 6.59 -8.12 -10.07
CA LEU A 209 5.73 -6.95 -10.05
C LEU A 209 6.54 -5.89 -9.34
N THR A 210 7.29 -5.15 -10.16
CA THR A 210 7.77 -3.83 -9.86
C THR A 210 6.61 -3.05 -9.25
N ALA A 211 6.56 -3.00 -7.93
CA ALA A 211 5.93 -1.89 -7.22
C ALA A 211 6.85 -0.67 -7.38
N CYS A 212 7.15 -0.29 -8.63
CA CYS A 212 7.44 1.10 -8.92
C CYS A 212 6.10 1.79 -8.72
N GLY A 213 5.94 2.52 -7.62
CA GLY A 213 4.81 3.44 -7.47
C GLY A 213 4.82 4.36 -8.68
N SER A 214 3.90 4.14 -9.62
CA SER A 214 3.85 4.91 -10.84
C SER A 214 3.65 6.38 -10.48
N ASN A 215 4.42 7.25 -11.13
CA ASN A 215 4.18 8.69 -11.11
C ASN A 215 3.07 9.03 -12.12
N GLU A 216 2.11 8.14 -12.31
CA GLU A 216 0.99 8.36 -13.22
C GLU A 216 -0.18 8.90 -12.41
N PRO A 217 -0.87 9.95 -12.92
CA PRO A 217 -2.05 10.47 -12.27
C PRO A 217 -3.16 9.42 -12.21
N LYS A 218 -4.04 9.51 -11.22
CA LYS A 218 -5.27 8.70 -11.21
C LYS A 218 -6.36 9.42 -12.01
N PRO A 219 -7.14 8.69 -12.83
CA PRO A 219 -8.27 9.29 -13.53
C PRO A 219 -9.30 9.86 -12.54
N ILE A 220 -9.63 11.15 -12.68
CA ILE A 220 -10.70 11.80 -11.92
C ILE A 220 -12.04 11.48 -12.57
N LYS A 221 -12.99 10.98 -11.78
CA LYS A 221 -14.38 10.74 -12.20
C LYS A 221 -15.21 12.00 -11.99
N LEU A 222 -15.48 12.70 -13.07
CA LEU A 222 -16.32 13.90 -13.05
C LEU A 222 -17.69 13.64 -12.45
N ASN A 223 -18.17 14.59 -11.66
CA ASN A 223 -19.43 14.59 -10.93
C ASN A 223 -19.59 13.44 -9.91
N VAL A 224 -18.51 12.72 -9.60
CA VAL A 224 -18.48 11.60 -8.65
C VAL A 224 -17.41 11.84 -7.59
N ASP A 225 -16.16 12.08 -8.01
CA ASP A 225 -15.06 12.33 -7.09
C ASP A 225 -15.22 13.72 -6.49
N ALA A 226 -15.05 13.82 -5.17
CA ALA A 226 -15.14 15.08 -4.44
C ALA A 226 -13.76 15.77 -4.40
N CYS A 227 -13.77 17.08 -4.60
CA CYS A 227 -12.60 17.92 -4.40
C CYS A 227 -12.17 17.89 -2.92
N GLU A 228 -10.89 17.63 -2.67
CA GLU A 228 -10.38 17.52 -1.30
C GLU A 228 -10.44 18.84 -0.54
N PHE A 229 -10.36 19.97 -1.24
CA PHE A 229 -10.43 21.29 -0.61
C PHE A 229 -11.87 21.75 -0.37
N CYS A 230 -12.66 21.97 -1.44
CA CYS A 230 -13.99 22.55 -1.33
C CYS A 230 -15.10 21.53 -1.03
N LYS A 231 -14.79 20.24 -1.04
CA LYS A 231 -15.71 19.10 -0.82
C LYS A 231 -16.87 18.99 -1.83
N MET A 232 -16.90 19.84 -2.86
CA MET A 232 -17.86 19.73 -3.97
C MET A 232 -17.39 18.69 -5.00
N PRO A 233 -18.31 18.03 -5.73
CA PRO A 233 -17.95 17.13 -6.83
C PRO A 233 -17.13 17.86 -7.90
N ILE A 234 -16.11 17.20 -8.44
CA ILE A 234 -15.27 17.76 -9.50
C ILE A 234 -16.10 17.80 -10.79
N SER A 235 -16.38 19.00 -11.28
CA SER A 235 -17.46 19.24 -12.25
C SER A 235 -16.97 19.42 -13.69
N ASP A 236 -15.76 19.95 -13.88
CA ASP A 236 -15.21 20.26 -15.20
C ASP A 236 -13.81 19.66 -15.40
N GLY A 237 -13.73 18.68 -16.32
CA GLY A 237 -12.49 17.98 -16.68
C GLY A 237 -11.48 18.80 -17.47
N LYS A 238 -11.69 20.12 -17.65
CA LYS A 238 -10.70 21.06 -18.18
C LYS A 238 -9.88 21.76 -17.12
N PHE A 239 -10.33 21.74 -15.87
CA PHE A 239 -9.75 22.55 -14.80
C PHE A 239 -9.26 21.74 -13.61
N GLY A 240 -9.77 20.53 -13.43
CA GLY A 240 -9.44 19.71 -12.27
C GLY A 240 -7.93 19.53 -12.09
N ALA A 241 -7.51 19.28 -10.87
CA ALA A 241 -6.11 19.06 -10.55
C ALA A 241 -5.96 17.87 -9.60
N GLU A 242 -4.75 17.34 -9.48
CA GLU A 242 -4.44 16.22 -8.59
C GLU A 242 -3.04 16.39 -8.01
N ILE A 243 -2.83 15.96 -6.77
CA ILE A 243 -1.49 15.79 -6.20
C ILE A 243 -1.27 14.35 -5.75
N GLN A 244 -0.05 13.86 -5.88
CA GLN A 244 0.41 12.61 -5.26
C GLN A 244 1.36 12.94 -4.11
N THR A 245 1.13 12.41 -2.91
CA THR A 245 2.07 12.58 -1.78
C THR A 245 3.27 11.63 -1.87
N GLN A 246 4.31 11.89 -1.09
CA GLN A 246 5.45 10.97 -0.92
C GLN A 246 5.03 9.58 -0.41
N LYS A 247 3.91 9.50 0.31
CA LYS A 247 3.29 8.25 0.78
C LYS A 247 2.42 7.55 -0.28
N GLY A 248 2.26 8.13 -1.47
CA GLY A 248 1.47 7.57 -2.58
C GLY A 248 -0.04 7.79 -2.48
N ARG A 249 -0.49 8.71 -1.61
CA ARG A 249 -1.89 9.15 -1.57
C ARG A 249 -2.14 10.14 -2.71
N PHE A 250 -3.35 10.11 -3.26
CA PHE A 250 -3.79 11.01 -4.31
C PHE A 250 -4.93 11.87 -3.78
N TYR A 251 -4.87 13.18 -3.99
CA TYR A 251 -5.98 14.09 -3.72
C TYR A 251 -6.36 14.82 -4.99
N ALA A 252 -7.65 14.84 -5.28
CA ALA A 252 -8.19 15.49 -6.46
C ALA A 252 -8.85 16.82 -6.09
N PHE A 253 -8.84 17.76 -7.02
CA PHE A 253 -9.32 19.12 -6.83
C PHE A 253 -10.17 19.55 -8.02
N ASP A 254 -11.24 20.31 -7.74
CA ASP A 254 -12.19 20.79 -8.77
C ASP A 254 -11.53 21.81 -9.71
N ASP A 255 -10.61 22.62 -9.19
CA ASP A 255 -9.67 23.38 -10.00
C ASP A 255 -8.30 23.58 -9.31
N ILE A 256 -7.36 24.15 -10.04
CA ILE A 256 -6.01 24.45 -9.55
C ILE A 256 -5.98 25.40 -8.34
N SER A 257 -6.99 26.25 -8.14
CA SER A 257 -7.04 27.12 -6.96
C SER A 257 -7.35 26.34 -5.68
N CYS A 258 -8.17 25.30 -5.77
CA CYS A 258 -8.41 24.37 -4.67
C CYS A 258 -7.15 23.60 -4.30
N LEU A 259 -6.35 23.19 -5.29
CA LEU A 259 -5.05 22.55 -5.06
C LEU A 259 -4.11 23.50 -4.30
N VAL A 260 -3.96 24.74 -4.77
CA VAL A 260 -3.06 25.73 -4.14
C VAL A 260 -3.46 25.98 -2.68
N LYS A 261 -4.74 26.26 -2.43
CA LYS A 261 -5.24 26.50 -1.06
C LYS A 261 -5.08 25.28 -0.16
N TYR A 262 -5.27 24.07 -0.70
CA TYR A 262 -5.01 22.85 0.05
C TYR A 262 -3.54 22.75 0.46
N CYS A 263 -2.60 23.04 -0.45
CA CYS A 263 -1.18 23.03 -0.13
C CYS A 263 -0.80 24.10 0.91
N GLU A 264 -1.41 25.29 0.86
CA GLU A 264 -1.23 26.36 1.86
C GLU A 264 -1.76 25.95 3.24
N GLU A 265 -2.92 25.29 3.32
CA GLU A 265 -3.50 24.83 4.60
C GLU A 265 -2.84 23.55 5.15
N ASN A 266 -2.13 22.80 4.31
CA ASN A 266 -1.54 21.51 4.66
C ASN A 266 -0.03 21.49 4.39
N GLU A 267 0.72 22.51 4.87
CA GLU A 267 2.17 22.63 4.64
C GLU A 267 2.99 21.39 5.06
N SER A 268 2.50 20.61 6.02
CA SER A 268 3.14 19.36 6.46
C SER A 268 3.06 18.22 5.43
N THR A 269 2.14 18.31 4.46
CA THR A 269 1.94 17.31 3.41
C THR A 269 3.09 17.38 2.40
N LYS A 270 3.92 16.33 2.38
CA LYS A 270 5.01 16.23 1.41
C LYS A 270 4.48 15.75 0.06
N VAL A 271 4.30 16.66 -0.87
CA VAL A 271 3.88 16.35 -2.25
C VAL A 271 5.07 15.79 -3.04
N LYS A 272 4.81 14.72 -3.79
CA LYS A 272 5.75 14.05 -4.69
C LYS A 272 5.57 14.50 -6.14
N SER A 273 4.33 14.64 -6.61
CA SER A 273 4.01 15.12 -7.96
C SER A 273 2.69 15.88 -7.99
N TYR A 274 2.56 16.75 -8.99
CA TYR A 274 1.40 17.61 -9.24
C TYR A 274 0.89 17.35 -10.66
N TYR A 275 -0.42 17.28 -10.82
CA TYR A 275 -1.08 17.09 -12.10
C TYR A 275 -2.23 18.09 -12.27
N VAL A 276 -2.45 18.50 -13.50
CA VAL A 276 -3.53 19.42 -13.89
C VAL A 276 -4.18 18.91 -15.17
N HIS A 277 -5.46 19.21 -15.37
CA HIS A 277 -6.12 18.86 -16.61
C HIS A 277 -5.61 19.73 -17.77
N ASP A 278 -5.40 19.11 -18.93
CA ASP A 278 -5.20 19.85 -20.17
C ASP A 278 -6.53 20.45 -20.65
N TYR A 279 -6.59 21.76 -20.75
CA TYR A 279 -7.77 22.52 -21.13
C TYR A 279 -8.34 22.16 -22.51
N THR A 280 -7.49 21.64 -23.41
CA THR A 280 -7.86 21.23 -24.77
C THR A 280 -8.33 19.79 -24.87
N GLN A 281 -8.04 18.97 -23.86
CA GLN A 281 -8.34 17.55 -23.84
C GLN A 281 -9.49 17.28 -22.87
N ASN A 282 -10.30 16.26 -23.17
CA ASN A 282 -11.38 15.90 -22.27
C ASN A 282 -10.85 15.03 -21.12
N ASN A 283 -10.81 15.59 -19.90
CA ASN A 283 -10.54 14.85 -18.66
C ASN A 283 -9.19 14.11 -18.66
N GLN A 284 -8.15 14.72 -19.25
CA GLN A 284 -6.78 14.20 -19.29
C GLN A 284 -5.87 15.02 -18.38
N LEU A 285 -5.24 14.35 -17.41
CA LEU A 285 -4.24 14.93 -16.51
C LEU A 285 -2.85 14.92 -17.15
N ILE A 286 -2.11 16.00 -16.96
CA ILE A 286 -0.73 16.21 -17.39
C ILE A 286 0.14 16.68 -16.22
N ASP A 287 1.46 16.50 -16.32
CA ASP A 287 2.40 16.96 -15.28
C ASP A 287 2.37 18.49 -15.16
N ALA A 288 1.95 18.98 -14.00
CA ALA A 288 1.76 20.39 -13.75
C ALA A 288 3.06 21.20 -13.78
N THR A 289 4.19 20.57 -13.47
CA THR A 289 5.49 21.27 -13.45
C THR A 289 6.04 21.54 -14.85
N THR A 290 5.55 20.81 -15.86
CA THR A 290 5.96 20.94 -17.27
C THR A 290 4.92 21.60 -18.17
N ALA A 291 3.71 21.85 -17.66
CA ALA A 291 2.62 22.45 -18.42
C ALA A 291 2.79 23.96 -18.63
N PHE A 292 2.03 24.51 -19.57
CA PHE A 292 1.94 25.94 -19.86
C PHE A 292 0.61 26.49 -19.35
N TYR A 293 0.64 27.69 -18.75
CA TYR A 293 -0.53 28.26 -18.07
C TYR A 293 -0.88 29.64 -18.57
N ILE A 294 -2.18 29.92 -18.59
CA ILE A 294 -2.75 31.26 -18.75
C ILE A 294 -3.75 31.54 -17.61
N SER A 295 -3.88 32.80 -17.22
CA SER A 295 -4.71 33.24 -16.11
C SER A 295 -5.52 34.50 -16.45
N GLY A 296 -6.73 34.57 -15.90
CA GLY A 296 -7.64 35.70 -16.01
C GLY A 296 -8.35 35.77 -17.36
N GLY A 297 -8.73 36.99 -17.77
CA GLY A 297 -9.52 37.21 -18.97
C GLY A 297 -10.92 36.58 -18.87
N ASP A 298 -11.34 35.89 -19.91
CA ASP A 298 -12.65 35.24 -20.05
C ASP A 298 -12.62 33.76 -19.58
N ILE A 299 -11.55 33.31 -18.90
CA ILE A 299 -11.48 31.98 -18.28
C ILE A 299 -12.42 31.94 -17.08
N ASN A 300 -13.26 30.90 -17.02
CA ASN A 300 -14.19 30.68 -15.91
C ASN A 300 -14.05 29.24 -15.39
N SER A 301 -13.33 29.06 -14.28
CA SER A 301 -13.16 27.76 -13.64
C SER A 301 -14.18 27.56 -12.50
N PRO A 302 -14.52 26.31 -12.14
CA PRO A 302 -15.55 26.02 -11.12
C PRO A 302 -15.39 26.76 -9.79
N MET A 303 -14.15 27.01 -9.35
CA MET A 303 -13.85 27.65 -8.06
C MET A 303 -13.21 29.03 -8.19
N ASN A 304 -13.41 29.70 -9.33
CA ASN A 304 -12.90 31.04 -9.65
C ASN A 304 -11.36 31.18 -9.61
N GLY A 305 -10.62 30.07 -9.74
CA GLY A 305 -9.19 30.10 -9.97
C GLY A 305 -8.79 30.76 -11.29
N ASN A 306 -9.65 30.63 -12.32
CA ASN A 306 -9.52 31.26 -13.64
C ASN A 306 -8.13 31.06 -14.28
N ILE A 307 -7.59 29.86 -14.11
CA ILE A 307 -6.32 29.42 -14.70
C ILE A 307 -6.61 28.17 -15.54
N ALA A 308 -6.05 28.15 -16.75
CA ALA A 308 -6.11 27.01 -17.66
C ALA A 308 -4.70 26.50 -17.96
N ALA A 309 -4.55 25.18 -18.04
CA ALA A 309 -3.28 24.50 -18.29
C ALA A 309 -3.27 23.80 -19.66
N PHE A 310 -2.11 23.72 -20.28
CA PHE A 310 -1.93 23.22 -21.64
C PHE A 310 -0.66 22.35 -21.74
N SER A 311 -0.72 21.26 -22.49
CA SER A 311 0.46 20.45 -22.79
C SER A 311 1.46 21.17 -23.69
N THR A 312 1.01 22.13 -24.50
CA THR A 312 1.86 22.83 -25.47
C THR A 312 1.79 24.35 -25.30
N GLN A 313 2.93 25.01 -25.54
CA GLN A 313 3.02 26.46 -25.53
C GLN A 313 2.17 27.11 -26.63
N ALA A 314 2.05 26.42 -27.78
CA ALA A 314 1.26 26.91 -28.91
C ALA A 314 -0.23 27.02 -28.55
N ASP A 315 -0.79 26.00 -27.90
CA ASP A 315 -2.17 26.04 -27.44
C ASP A 315 -2.39 27.14 -26.39
N ALA A 316 -1.47 27.25 -25.42
CA ALA A 316 -1.54 28.31 -24.41
C ALA A 316 -1.53 29.72 -25.04
N GLN A 317 -0.77 29.95 -26.11
CA GLN A 317 -0.76 31.22 -26.84
C GLN A 317 -2.09 31.47 -27.58
N ILE A 318 -2.56 30.47 -28.35
CA ILE A 318 -3.82 30.56 -29.11
C ILE A 318 -5.00 30.85 -28.17
N PHE A 319 -5.09 30.13 -27.06
CA PHE A 319 -6.15 30.32 -26.09
C PHE A 319 -5.95 31.58 -25.24
N GLY A 320 -4.70 32.00 -24.97
CA GLY A 320 -4.39 33.26 -24.33
C GLY A 320 -4.96 34.45 -25.09
N ASP A 321 -4.74 34.51 -26.40
CA ASP A 321 -5.28 35.56 -27.27
C ASP A 321 -6.82 35.49 -27.34
N LYS A 322 -7.37 34.28 -27.53
CA LYS A 322 -8.81 34.04 -27.64
C LYS A 322 -9.58 34.43 -26.37
N LEU A 323 -9.02 34.11 -25.21
CA LEU A 323 -9.65 34.32 -23.90
C LEU A 323 -9.16 35.61 -23.21
N LYS A 324 -8.32 36.41 -23.87
CA LYS A 324 -7.72 37.64 -23.31
C LYS A 324 -7.01 37.39 -21.97
N ALA A 325 -6.41 36.21 -21.84
CA ALA A 325 -5.73 35.75 -20.63
C ALA A 325 -4.22 35.93 -20.77
N LYS A 326 -3.52 36.04 -19.64
CA LYS A 326 -2.07 36.27 -19.61
C LYS A 326 -1.33 35.02 -19.21
N ALA A 327 -0.17 34.78 -19.81
CA ALA A 327 0.70 33.69 -19.40
C ALA A 327 1.14 33.85 -17.94
N ILE A 328 1.17 32.74 -17.20
CA ILE A 328 1.64 32.65 -15.82
C ILE A 328 2.54 31.41 -15.68
N LYS A 329 3.50 31.42 -14.76
CA LYS A 329 4.39 30.26 -14.51
C LYS A 329 3.90 29.44 -13.32
N TRP A 330 4.23 28.15 -13.34
CA TRP A 330 3.90 27.23 -12.23
C TRP A 330 4.34 27.75 -10.85
N ASN A 331 5.58 28.23 -10.73
CA ASN A 331 6.11 28.79 -9.46
C ASN A 331 5.42 30.07 -8.98
N GLU A 332 4.63 30.72 -9.84
CA GLU A 332 3.82 31.88 -9.44
C GLU A 332 2.43 31.45 -8.95
N ILE A 333 1.97 30.26 -9.39
CA ILE A 333 0.71 29.63 -8.98
C ILE A 333 0.88 28.94 -7.62
N LEU A 334 1.92 28.13 -7.47
CA LEU A 334 2.26 27.43 -6.24
C LEU A 334 3.47 28.12 -5.60
N LYS A 335 3.20 29.01 -4.64
CA LYS A 335 4.21 29.85 -3.97
C LYS A 335 4.90 29.16 -2.81
#